data_AF-A0A0P8AL93-F1
#
_entry.id   AF-A0A0P8AL93-F1
#
_cell.length_a   1.000
_cell.length_b   1.000
_cell.length_c   1.000
_cell.angle_alpha   90.00
_cell.angle_beta   90.00
_cell.angle_gamma   90.00
#
_symmetry.space_group_name_H-M   'P 1'
#
loop_
_entity.id
_entity.type
_entity.pdbx_description
1 polymer ?
#
loop_
_entity_poly.entity_id
_entity_poly.type
_entity_poly.pdbx_seq_one_letter_code
_entity_poly.pdbx_strand_id
1 'polypeptide(L)' 'MDISVKYKIISEIMKTKDEEMLNAVKTILNIEDKPDFWEEISEEDQVAIDQALKQLVRGNFISRESLNAEIKEKYNF' A
#
# COMPACT_ATOMS: atom_id res chain seq x y z
N MET A 1 34.91 6.64 -10.34
CA MET A 1 34.50 6.15 -11.67
C MET A 1 34.34 7.36 -12.58
N ASP A 2 34.88 7.29 -13.79
CA ASP A 2 34.75 8.34 -14.78
C ASP A 2 33.27 8.63 -15.12
N ILE A 3 32.94 9.89 -15.39
CA ILE A 3 31.56 10.32 -15.63
C ILE A 3 30.98 9.71 -16.91
N SER A 4 31.81 9.48 -17.92
CA SER A 4 31.41 8.85 -19.19
C SER A 4 31.00 7.40 -18.97
N VAL A 5 31.68 6.71 -18.04
CA VAL A 5 31.34 5.33 -17.66
C VAL A 5 29.99 5.28 -16.95
N LYS A 6 29.70 6.24 -16.06
CA LYS A 6 28.37 6.35 -15.42
C LYS A 6 27.25 6.54 -16.45
N TYR A 7 27.44 7.43 -17.43
CA TYR A 7 26.47 7.64 -18.50
C TYR A 7 26.25 6.40 -19.36
N LYS A 8 27.32 5.65 -19.66
CA LYS A 8 27.21 4.40 -20.40
C LYS A 8 26.36 3.38 -19.65
N ILE A 9 26.58 3.21 -18.34
CA ILE A 9 25.78 2.31 -17.50
C ILE A 9 24.29 2.70 -17.55
N ILE A 10 23.97 3.98 -17.35
CA ILE A 10 22.59 4.48 -17.43
C ILE A 10 21.97 4.18 -18.80
N SER A 11 22.71 4.44 -19.88
CA SER A 11 22.21 4.19 -21.25
C SER A 11 21.89 2.72 -21.49
N GLU A 12 22.70 1.80 -20.99
CA GLU A 12 22.44 0.37 -21.14
C GLU A 12 21.27 -0.11 -20.27
N ILE A 13 21.13 0.43 -19.04
CA ILE A 13 19.94 0.18 -18.19
C ILE A 13 18.66 0.63 -18.91
N MET A 14 18.65 1.77 -19.60
CA MET A 14 17.45 2.22 -20.33
C MET A 14 17.11 1.39 -21.58
N LYS A 15 18.08 0.69 -22.17
CA LYS A 15 17.87 -0.09 -23.40
C LYS A 15 17.50 -1.54 -23.13
N THR A 16 17.90 -2.08 -21.99
CA THR A 16 17.67 -3.49 -21.68
C THR A 16 16.19 -3.76 -21.37
N LYS A 17 15.76 -4.99 -21.65
CA LYS A 17 14.44 -5.53 -21.27
C LYS A 17 14.59 -6.75 -20.34
N ASP A 18 15.79 -6.95 -19.82
CA ASP A 18 16.10 -8.02 -18.89
C ASP A 18 15.59 -7.66 -17.49
N GLU A 19 14.42 -8.21 -17.15
CA GLU A 19 13.74 -7.97 -15.88
C GLU A 19 14.52 -8.46 -14.66
N GLU A 20 15.33 -9.52 -14.79
CA GLU A 20 16.13 -10.04 -13.67
C GLU A 20 17.23 -9.05 -13.29
N MET A 21 17.95 -8.55 -14.31
CA MET A 21 18.96 -7.50 -14.13
C MET A 21 18.36 -6.20 -13.60
N LEU A 22 17.22 -5.77 -14.13
CA LEU A 22 16.55 -4.54 -13.69
C LEU A 22 16.07 -4.64 -12.23
N ASN A 23 15.54 -5.78 -11.81
CA ASN A 23 15.18 -6.01 -10.41
C ASN A 23 16.40 -6.03 -9.49
N ALA A 24 17.50 -6.65 -9.91
CA ALA A 24 18.75 -6.61 -9.13
C ALA A 24 19.27 -5.17 -8.96
N VAL A 25 19.22 -4.35 -10.02
CA VAL A 25 19.59 -2.93 -9.96
C VAL A 25 18.64 -2.16 -9.05
N LYS A 26 17.32 -2.40 -9.14
CA LYS A 26 16.30 -1.81 -8.28
C LYS A 26 16.59 -2.08 -6.81
N THR A 27 16.91 -3.33 -6.46
CA THR A 27 17.28 -3.73 -5.09
C THR A 27 18.59 -3.08 -4.64
N ILE A 28 19.65 -3.10 -5.45
CA ILE A 28 20.96 -2.50 -5.09
C ILE A 28 20.82 -0.99 -4.80
N LEU A 29 19.96 -0.32 -5.56
CA LEU A 29 19.73 1.12 -5.42
C LEU A 29 18.66 1.47 -4.37
N ASN A 30 18.12 0.48 -3.65
CA ASN A 30 17.00 0.64 -2.72
C ASN A 30 15.84 1.47 -3.32
N ILE A 31 15.55 1.23 -4.60
CA ILE A 31 14.39 1.80 -5.26
C ILE A 31 13.22 0.91 -4.88
N GLU A 32 12.67 1.14 -3.69
CA GLU A 32 11.43 0.51 -3.29
C GLU A 32 10.30 1.07 -4.14
N ASP A 33 9.32 0.22 -4.47
CA ASP A 33 8.01 0.75 -4.83
C ASP A 33 7.51 1.59 -3.65
N LYS A 34 6.63 2.57 -3.89
CA LYS A 34 6.06 3.41 -2.82
C LYS A 34 5.75 2.58 -1.57
N PRO A 35 6.01 3.11 -0.36
CA PRO A 35 5.71 2.38 0.87
C PRO A 35 4.30 1.80 0.77
N ASP A 36 4.17 0.53 1.17
CA ASP A 36 2.88 -0.15 1.18
C ASP A 36 1.88 0.77 1.90
N PHE A 37 0.65 0.86 1.42
CA PHE A 37 -0.40 1.65 2.08
C PHE A 37 -0.44 1.37 3.58
N TRP A 38 -0.18 0.12 3.97
CA TRP A 38 -0.11 -0.28 5.38
C TRP A 38 0.96 0.48 6.17
N GLU A 39 2.12 0.74 5.56
CA GLU A 39 3.23 1.50 6.15
C GLU A 39 3.01 3.03 6.07
N GLU A 40 2.04 3.49 5.27
CA GLU A 40 1.68 4.91 5.14
C GLU A 40 0.63 5.37 6.16
N ILE A 41 -0.13 4.45 6.78
CA ILE A 41 -1.17 4.79 7.77
C ILE A 41 -0.66 4.77 9.22
N SER A 42 -1.34 5.51 10.11
CA SER A 42 -0.94 5.61 11.52
C SER A 42 -1.12 4.27 12.25
N GLU A 43 -0.38 4.07 13.34
CA GLU A 43 -0.57 2.89 14.21
C GLU A 43 -2.02 2.80 14.74
N GLU A 44 -2.66 3.94 15.01
CA GLU A 44 -4.05 3.99 15.44
C GLU A 44 -4.99 3.44 14.34
N ASP A 45 -4.78 3.84 13.09
CA ASP A 45 -5.56 3.36 11.95
C ASP A 45 -5.32 1.87 11.68
N GLN A 46 -4.08 1.40 11.80
CA GLN A 46 -3.74 -0.03 11.70
C GLN A 46 -4.51 -0.84 12.76
N VAL A 47 -4.50 -0.39 14.01
CA VAL A 47 -5.22 -1.03 15.12
C VAL A 47 -6.73 -1.01 14.88
N ALA A 48 -7.28 0.09 14.39
CA ALA A 48 -8.71 0.21 14.08
C ALA A 48 -9.14 -0.76 12.97
N ILE A 49 -8.35 -0.88 11.90
CA ILE A 49 -8.59 -1.82 10.79
C ILE A 49 -8.52 -3.26 11.30
N ASP A 50 -7.52 -3.61 12.10
CA ASP A 50 -7.38 -4.94 12.70
C ASP A 50 -8.56 -5.32 13.58
N GLN A 51 -9.06 -4.36 14.36
CA GLN A 51 -10.25 -4.55 15.18
C GLN A 51 -11.51 -4.73 14.33
N ALA A 52 -11.67 -3.94 13.28
CA ALA A 52 -12.80 -4.07 12.34
C ALA A 52 -12.80 -5.45 11.66
N LEU A 53 -11.64 -5.95 11.22
CA LEU A 53 -11.51 -7.30 10.65
C LEU A 53 -11.90 -8.38 11.66
N LYS A 54 -11.45 -8.27 12.92
CA LYS A 54 -11.82 -9.19 14.00
C LYS A 54 -13.33 -9.16 14.29
N GLN A 55 -13.95 -7.99 14.25
CA GLN A 55 -15.40 -7.84 14.42
C GLN A 55 -16.16 -8.50 13.26
N LEU A 56 -15.71 -8.28 12.02
CA LEU A 56 -16.29 -8.90 10.84
C LEU A 56 -16.25 -10.44 10.91
N VAL A 57 -15.10 -11.02 11.28
CA VAL A 57 -14.95 -12.48 11.47
C VAL A 57 -15.89 -13.02 12.55
N ARG A 58 -16.15 -12.23 13.60
CA ARG A 58 -17.08 -12.60 14.68
C ARG A 58 -18.55 -12.42 14.31
N GLY A 59 -18.85 -11.94 13.10
CA GLY A 59 -20.21 -11.59 12.67
C GLY A 59 -20.74 -10.31 13.31
N ASN A 60 -19.89 -9.53 13.97
CA ASN A 60 -20.24 -8.28 14.61
C ASN A 60 -20.16 -7.14 13.59
N PHE A 61 -21.09 -7.13 12.64
CA PHE A 61 -21.24 -6.06 11.67
C PHE A 61 -22.73 -5.83 11.39
N ILE A 62 -23.06 -4.63 10.96
CA ILE A 62 -24.39 -4.29 10.45
C ILE A 62 -24.24 -3.74 9.03
N SER A 63 -25.24 -3.98 8.18
CA SER A 63 -25.23 -3.40 6.85
C SER A 63 -25.45 -1.89 6.93
N ARG A 64 -25.08 -1.19 5.86
CA ARG A 64 -25.30 0.25 5.75
C ARG A 64 -26.78 0.60 5.82
N GLU A 65 -27.65 -0.23 5.24
CA GLU A 65 -29.10 -0.08 5.27
C GLU A 65 -29.63 -0.20 6.70
N SER A 66 -29.18 -1.21 7.45
CA SER A 66 -29.54 -1.39 8.86
C SER A 66 -29.05 -0.24 9.74
N LEU A 67 -27.81 0.21 9.54
CA LEU A 67 -27.26 1.38 10.24
C LEU A 67 -28.09 2.64 9.97
N ASN A 68 -28.45 2.88 8.70
CA ASN A 68 -29.25 4.04 8.32
C ASN A 68 -30.67 3.99 8.92
N ALA A 69 -31.27 2.80 8.99
CA ALA A 69 -32.56 2.61 9.65
C ALA A 69 -32.47 2.90 11.15
N GLU A 70 -31.43 2.39 11.84
CA GLU A 70 -31.21 2.64 13.26
C GLU A 70 -30.97 4.13 13.54
N ILE A 71 -30.20 4.82 12.70
CA ILE A 71 -29.96 6.27 12.85
C ILE A 71 -31.28 7.05 12.70
N LYS A 72 -32.11 6.71 11.70
CA LYS A 72 -33.41 7.37 11.51
C LYS A 72 -34.34 7.13 12.70
N GLU A 73 -34.41 5.90 13.20
CA GLU A 73 -35.24 5.53 14.34
C GLU A 73 -34.78 6.21 15.63
N LYS A 74 -33.46 6.24 15.88
CA LYS A 74 -32.88 6.75 17.13
C LYS A 74 -32.82 8.28 17.21
N TYR A 75 -32.67 8.95 16.08
CA TYR A 75 -32.45 10.39 16.02
C TYR A 75 -33.56 11.17 15.27
N ASN A 76 -34.63 10.50 14.82
CA ASN A 76 -35.75 11.11 14.08
C ASN A 76 -35.30 11.96 12.86
N PHE A 77 -34.31 11.46 12.10
CA PHE A 77 -33.88 12.06 10.83
C PHE A 77 -34.81 11.72 9.67
#